data_AF-A0A3R9V604-F1
#
_entry.id   AF-A0A3R9V604-F1
#
_cell.length_a   1.000
_cell.length_b   1.000
_cell.length_c   1.000
_cell.angle_alpha   90.00
_cell.angle_beta   90.00
_cell.angle_gamma   90.00
#
_symmetry.space_group_name_H-M   'P 1'
#
loop_
_entity.id
_entity.type
_entity.pdbx_description
1 polymer ?
#
loop_
_entity_poly.entity_id
_entity_poly.type
_entity_poly.pdbx_seq_one_letter_code
_entity_poly.pdbx_strand_id
1 'polypeptide(L)'
;MIANNSSVQFVLAARLQDAGADPLVFAFQRDLFNDFPAYVSISRLGWQAMGPSQAISYVVDRYLMEQPDETERVGREAVTHCVHQALGLPL
;
A
#
# COMPACT_ATOMS: atom_id res chain seq x y z
N MET A 1 -29.79 19.74 14.52
CA MET A 1 -29.61 18.72 13.47
C MET A 1 -28.10 18.45 13.42
N ILE A 2 -27.65 17.44 14.16
CA ILE A 2 -26.22 17.09 14.22
C ILE A 2 -25.95 16.34 12.92
N ALA A 3 -25.12 16.91 12.05
CA ALA A 3 -24.60 16.18 10.90
C ALA A 3 -23.79 15.00 11.45
N ASN A 4 -24.31 13.79 11.30
CA ASN A 4 -23.53 12.56 11.41
C ASN A 4 -22.39 12.69 10.40
N ASN A 5 -21.22 13.13 10.85
CA ASN A 5 -19.99 13.01 10.06
C ASN A 5 -19.69 11.52 9.99
N SER A 6 -20.20 10.91 8.93
CA SER A 6 -20.02 9.54 8.53
C SER A 6 -18.60 9.08 8.87
N SER A 7 -18.53 8.07 9.72
CA SER A 7 -17.36 7.24 9.95
C SER A 7 -17.00 6.55 8.64
N VAL A 8 -16.43 7.29 7.68
CA VAL A 8 -15.72 6.68 6.57
C VAL A 8 -14.51 6.03 7.23
N GLN A 9 -14.68 4.77 7.62
CA GLN A 9 -13.59 3.90 8.00
C GLN A 9 -12.57 4.06 6.88
N PHE A 10 -11.37 4.54 7.22
CA PHE A 10 -10.28 4.66 6.25
C PHE A 10 -9.95 3.24 5.80
N VAL A 11 -10.51 2.84 4.66
CA VAL A 11 -10.23 1.53 4.09
C VAL A 11 -8.97 1.72 3.25
N LEU A 12 -7.87 1.23 3.82
CA LEU A 12 -6.63 1.02 3.13
C LEU A 12 -6.15 -0.38 3.51
N ALA A 13 -5.89 -1.19 2.50
CA ALA A 13 -5.21 -2.46 2.67
C ALA A 13 -4.25 -2.66 1.52
N ALA A 14 -3.17 -3.40 1.76
CA ALA A 14 -2.26 -3.84 0.72
C ALA A 14 -2.19 -5.36 0.72
N ARG A 15 -2.03 -5.94 -0.46
CA ARG A 15 -1.80 -7.38 -0.64
C ARG A 15 -0.70 -7.60 -1.66
N LEU A 16 0.24 -8.48 -1.33
CA LEU A 16 1.16 -9.04 -2.31
C LEU A 16 0.43 -10.12 -3.11
N GLN A 17 0.33 -9.96 -4.43
CA GLN A 17 -0.43 -10.87 -5.28
C GLN A 17 0.16 -12.28 -5.31
N ASP A 18 1.47 -12.36 -5.56
CA ASP A 18 2.23 -13.60 -5.59
C ASP A 18 3.66 -13.32 -5.10
N ALA A 19 4.04 -13.97 -3.99
CA ALA A 19 5.37 -13.86 -3.40
C ALA A 19 6.45 -14.61 -4.19
N GLY A 20 6.08 -15.38 -5.21
CA GLY A 20 6.93 -16.10 -6.17
C GLY A 20 7.06 -15.42 -7.55
N ALA A 21 6.23 -14.43 -7.86
CA ALA A 21 6.23 -13.73 -9.16
C ALA A 21 7.39 -12.74 -9.35
N ASP A 22 7.74 -12.44 -10.60
CA ASP A 22 8.60 -11.31 -10.98
C ASP A 22 7.91 -10.51 -12.09
N PRO A 23 7.55 -9.23 -11.87
CA PRO A 23 7.79 -8.44 -10.65
C PRO A 23 6.91 -8.86 -9.46
N LEU A 24 7.32 -8.47 -8.26
CA LEU A 24 6.46 -8.47 -7.08
C LEU A 24 5.41 -7.36 -7.25
N VAL A 25 4.13 -7.69 -7.14
CA VAL A 25 3.01 -6.76 -7.36
C VAL A 25 2.22 -6.59 -6.07
N PHE A 26 2.16 -5.35 -5.59
CA PHE A 26 1.35 -4.92 -4.46
C PHE A 26 0.05 -4.31 -4.97
N ALA A 27 -1.08 -4.89 -4.58
CA ALA A 27 -2.41 -4.36 -4.84
C ALA A 27 -2.89 -3.60 -3.60
N PHE A 28 -3.22 -2.33 -3.77
CA PHE A 28 -3.75 -1.45 -2.74
C PHE A 28 -5.25 -1.26 -2.92
N GLN A 29 -6.02 -1.69 -1.93
CA GLN A 29 -7.44 -1.40 -1.82
C GLN A 29 -7.62 -0.03 -1.17
N ARG A 30 -8.44 0.82 -1.79
CA ARG A 30 -8.64 2.23 -1.40
C ARG A 30 -10.07 2.57 -0.97
N ASP A 31 -11.00 1.68 -1.29
CA ASP A 31 -12.42 1.80 -0.96
C ASP A 31 -12.96 0.46 -0.44
N LEU A 32 -14.20 0.45 0.06
CA LEU A 32 -14.82 -0.75 0.64
C LEU A 32 -15.06 -1.88 -0.36
N PHE A 33 -15.21 -1.57 -1.64
CA PHE A 33 -15.61 -2.50 -2.68
C PHE A 33 -14.42 -3.03 -3.51
N ASN A 34 -13.26 -2.39 -3.37
CA ASN A 34 -12.04 -2.65 -4.13
C ASN A 34 -12.28 -2.58 -5.65
N ASP A 35 -13.09 -1.61 -6.09
CA ASP A 35 -13.48 -1.47 -7.50
C ASP A 35 -12.30 -1.03 -8.37
N PHE A 36 -11.39 -0.23 -7.80
CA PHE A 36 -10.24 0.34 -8.50
C PHE A 36 -8.95 0.23 -7.66
N PRO A 37 -8.39 -0.99 -7.51
CA PRO A 37 -7.13 -1.18 -6.81
C PRO A 37 -5.99 -0.45 -7.52
N ALA A 38 -5.13 0.20 -6.74
CA ALA A 38 -3.87 0.74 -7.24
C ALA A 38 -2.78 -0.34 -7.17
N TYR A 39 -1.93 -0.40 -8.18
CA TYR A 39 -0.90 -1.43 -8.28
C TYR A 39 0.49 -0.82 -8.28
N VAL A 40 1.35 -1.30 -7.39
CA VAL A 40 2.78 -0.95 -7.38
C VAL A 40 3.58 -2.22 -7.62
N SER A 41 4.48 -2.17 -8.60
CA SER A 41 5.35 -3.28 -8.94
C SER A 41 6.82 -2.96 -8.65
N ILE A 42 7.56 -3.96 -8.17
CA ILE A 42 9.01 -3.91 -8.00
C ILE A 42 9.61 -5.22 -8.50
N SER A 43 10.65 -5.15 -9.34
CA SER A 43 11.33 -6.36 -9.80
C SER A 43 11.98 -7.09 -8.62
N ARG A 44 12.10 -8.42 -8.70
CA ARG A 44 12.81 -9.20 -7.68
C ARG A 44 14.25 -8.74 -7.50
N LEU A 45 14.92 -8.47 -8.62
CA LEU A 45 16.28 -7.96 -8.59
C LEU A 45 16.36 -6.61 -7.85
N GLY A 46 15.41 -5.71 -8.10
CA GLY A 46 15.31 -4.43 -7.40
C GLY A 46 15.06 -4.61 -5.91
N TRP A 47 14.14 -5.50 -5.54
CA TRP A 47 13.86 -5.85 -4.14
C TRP A 47 15.11 -6.36 -3.42
N GLN A 48 15.84 -7.29 -4.04
CA GLN A 48 17.05 -7.87 -3.48
C GLN A 48 18.19 -6.86 -3.38
N ALA A 49 18.37 -6.00 -4.38
CA ALA A 49 19.43 -5.00 -4.42
C ALA A 49 19.25 -3.88 -3.38
N MET A 50 18.01 -3.47 -3.12
CA MET A 50 17.68 -2.46 -2.11
C MET A 50 17.64 -3.02 -0.68
N GLY A 51 17.31 -4.31 -0.55
CA GLY A 51 17.01 -4.91 0.74
C GLY A 51 15.62 -4.53 1.26
N PRO A 52 15.08 -5.28 2.26
CA PRO A 52 13.67 -5.22 2.61
C PRO A 52 13.18 -3.83 3.03
N SER A 53 13.89 -3.14 3.93
CA SER A 53 13.45 -1.83 4.46
C SER A 53 13.37 -0.75 3.37
N GLN A 54 14.34 -0.75 2.46
CA GLN A 54 14.44 0.25 1.40
C GLN A 54 13.48 -0.08 0.25
N ALA A 55 13.26 -1.37 -0.04
CA ALA A 55 12.22 -1.82 -0.96
C ALA A 55 10.80 -1.50 -0.47
N ILE A 56 10.52 -1.65 0.84
CA ILE A 56 9.25 -1.24 1.45
C ILE A 56 9.06 0.27 1.28
N SER A 57 10.08 1.07 1.61
CA SER A 57 10.03 2.52 1.42
C SER A 57 9.74 2.88 -0.04
N TYR A 58 10.41 2.23 -0.99
CA TYR A 58 10.15 2.42 -2.42
C TYR A 58 8.68 2.15 -2.79
N VAL A 59 8.10 1.04 -2.32
CA VAL A 59 6.70 0.69 -2.63
C VAL A 59 5.74 1.75 -2.06
N VAL A 60 5.99 2.20 -0.83
CA VAL A 60 5.19 3.25 -0.18
C VAL A 60 5.31 4.58 -0.92
N ASP A 61 6.54 5.00 -1.24
CA ASP A 61 6.83 6.22 -1.99
C ASP A 61 6.17 6.20 -3.35
N ARG A 62 6.28 5.08 -4.06
CA ARG A 62 5.69 4.90 -5.38
C ARG A 62 4.17 4.99 -5.34
N TYR A 63 3.53 4.33 -4.36
CA TYR A 63 2.08 4.42 -4.16
C TYR A 63 1.62 5.86 -3.93
N LEU A 64 2.25 6.58 -2.99
CA LEU A 64 1.85 7.95 -2.65
C LEU A 64 2.13 8.95 -3.78
N MET A 65 3.19 8.73 -4.57
CA MET A 65 3.47 9.54 -5.75
C MET A 65 2.41 9.34 -6.84
N GLU A 66 1.92 8.11 -7.02
CA GLU A 66 0.87 7.80 -8.00
C GLU A 66 -0.55 8.15 -7.50
N GLN A 67 -0.73 8.25 -6.18
CA GLN A 67 -2.00 8.57 -5.53
C GLN A 67 -1.81 9.75 -4.54
N PRO A 68 -1.61 10.98 -5.02
CA PRO A 68 -1.27 12.12 -4.16
C PRO A 68 -2.34 12.39 -3.08
N ASP A 69 -3.63 12.20 -3.41
CA ASP A 69 -4.76 12.38 -2.49
C ASP A 69 -4.68 11.46 -1.26
N GLU A 70 -4.00 10.31 -1.38
CA GLU A 70 -3.80 9.37 -0.27
C GLU A 70 -2.84 9.90 0.78
N THR A 71 -1.94 10.82 0.41
CA THR A 71 -1.02 11.45 1.36
C THR A 71 -1.78 12.22 2.44
N GLU A 72 -2.84 12.94 2.06
CA GLU A 72 -3.69 13.67 3.00
C GLU A 72 -4.74 12.77 3.65
N ARG A 73 -5.25 11.77 2.92
CA ARG A 73 -6.33 10.89 3.40
C ARG A 73 -5.87 9.91 4.49
N VAL A 74 -4.74 9.22 4.29
CA VAL A 74 -4.29 8.12 5.16
C VAL A 74 -2.88 8.32 5.71
N GLY A 75 -2.05 9.10 5.01
CA GLY A 75 -0.68 9.37 5.42
C GLY A 75 0.29 8.20 5.21
N ARG A 76 1.58 8.52 5.25
CA ARG A 76 2.65 7.57 4.94
C ARG A 76 2.72 6.37 5.89
N GLU A 77 2.48 6.61 7.17
CA GLU A 77 2.58 5.56 8.20
C GLU A 77 1.53 4.46 7.99
N ALA A 78 0.29 4.83 7.64
CA ALA A 78 -0.76 3.87 7.34
C ALA A 78 -0.43 3.01 6.11
N VAL A 79 0.07 3.63 5.03
CA VAL A 79 0.52 2.89 3.84
C VAL A 79 1.66 1.93 4.19
N THR A 80 2.62 2.41 4.98
CA THR A 80 3.76 1.60 5.45
C THR A 80 3.28 0.40 6.25
N HIS A 81 2.33 0.61 7.15
CA HIS A 81 1.71 -0.46 7.95
C HIS A 81 1.04 -1.51 7.04
N CYS A 82 0.25 -1.09 6.05
CA CYS A 82 -0.39 -2.00 5.11
C CYS A 82 0.63 -2.83 4.32
N VAL A 83 1.75 -2.23 3.88
CA VAL A 83 2.81 -2.96 3.18
C VAL A 83 3.50 -4.00 4.09
N HIS A 84 3.75 -3.68 5.36
CA HIS A 84 4.27 -4.65 6.33
C HIS A 84 3.30 -5.83 6.53
N GLN A 85 2.01 -5.54 6.69
CA GLN A 85 0.98 -6.58 6.80
C GLN A 85 0.90 -7.46 5.55
N ALA A 86 0.99 -6.86 4.35
CA ALA A 86 1.00 -7.59 3.09
C ALA A 86 2.18 -8.58 2.96
N LEU A 87 3.28 -8.30 3.65
CA LEU A 87 4.49 -9.11 3.68
C LEU A 87 4.53 -10.10 4.87
N GLY A 88 3.55 -10.05 5.77
CA GLY A 88 3.55 -10.85 7.00
C GLY A 88 4.65 -10.46 7.99
N LEU A 89 5.12 -9.21 7.95
CA LEU A 89 6.17 -8.70 8.83
C LEU A 89 5.58 -8.11 10.13
N PRO A 90 6.22 -8.34 11.29
CA PRO A 90 5.89 -7.61 12.51
C PRO A 90 6.29 -6.12 12.36
N LEU A 91 5.58 -5.26 13.10
CA LEU A 91 5.91 -3.84 13.21
C LEU A 91 7.09 -3.59 14.15
#